data_AF-A0A227NLK6-F1
#
_entry.id   AF-A0A227NLK6-F1
#
_cell.length_a   1.000
_cell.length_b   1.000
_cell.length_c   1.000
_cell.angle_alpha   90.00
_cell.angle_beta   90.00
_cell.angle_gamma   90.00
#
_symmetry.space_group_name_H-M   'P 1'
#
loop_
_entity.id
_entity.type
_entity.pdbx_description
1 polymer ?
#
loop_
_entity_poly.entity_id
_entity_poly.type
_entity_poly.pdbx_seq_one_letter_code
_entity_poly.pdbx_strand_id
1 'polypeptide(L)' 'MPTKICIVCQRPFAWRKKWEKIWNEVKYCSDKCRISR' A
#
# COMPACT_ATOMS: atom_id res chain seq x y z
N MET A 1 7.77 -6.78 -10.22
CA MET A 1 7.42 -6.48 -8.82
C MET A 1 5.90 -6.46 -8.69
N PRO A 2 5.30 -7.07 -7.67
CA PRO A 2 3.86 -7.02 -7.50
C PRO A 2 3.43 -5.57 -7.20
N THR A 3 2.38 -5.14 -7.88
CA THR A 3 1.74 -3.84 -7.68
C THR A 3 0.36 -4.04 -7.07
N LYS A 4 -0.02 -3.17 -6.14
CA LYS A 4 -1.35 -3.13 -5.54
C LYS A 4 -1.96 -1.76 -5.76
N ILE A 5 -3.29 -1.67 -5.73
CA ILE A 5 -4.02 -0.41 -5.86
C ILE A 5 -4.35 0.10 -4.46
N CYS A 6 -4.05 1.36 -4.17
CA CYS A 6 -4.41 1.96 -2.89
C CYS A 6 -5.91 2.27 -2.85
N ILE A 7 -6.61 1.83 -1.81
CA ILE A 7 -8.06 2.05 -1.70
C ILE A 7 -8.48 3.51 -1.49
N VAL A 8 -7.54 4.40 -1.11
CA VAL A 8 -7.83 5.83 -0.83
C VAL A 8 -7.53 6.69 -2.05
N CYS A 9 -6.32 6.61 -2.60
CA CYS A 9 -5.94 7.44 -3.75
C CYS A 9 -6.09 6.75 -5.10
N GLN A 10 -6.46 5.47 -5.13
CA GLN A 10 -6.62 4.63 -6.33
C GLN A 10 -5.37 4.58 -7.22
N ARG A 11 -4.21 4.97 -6.69
CA ARG A 11 -2.94 4.90 -7.40
C ARG A 11 -2.31 3.52 -7.23
N PRO A 12 -1.74 2.94 -8.30
CA PRO A 12 -0.94 1.74 -8.19
C PRO A 12 0.34 2.05 -7.40
N PHE A 13 0.72 1.15 -6.51
CA PHE A 13 1.96 1.25 -5.76
C PHE A 13 2.70 -0.08 -5.80
N ALA A 14 4.03 0.00 -5.94
CA ALA A 14 4.89 -1.17 -6.02
C ALA A 14 5.25 -1.67 -4.62
N TRP A 15 5.47 -2.98 -4.52
CA TRP A 15 6.03 -3.63 -3.33
C TRP A 15 7.30 -2.93 -2.84
N ARG A 16 7.44 -2.82 -1.51
CA ARG A 16 8.63 -2.29 -0.83
C ARG A 16 9.12 -3.30 0.19
N LYS A 17 10.44 -3.35 0.40
CA LYS A 17 11.09 -4.25 1.36
C LYS A 17 10.53 -4.12 2.78
N LYS A 18 10.11 -2.92 3.20
CA LYS A 18 9.45 -2.67 4.49
C LYS A 18 8.12 -3.43 4.68
N TRP A 19 7.53 -3.93 3.60
CA TRP A 19 6.25 -4.63 3.61
C TRP A 19 6.39 -6.14 3.48
N GLU A 20 7.60 -6.68 3.46
CA GLU A 20 7.84 -8.12 3.28
C GLU A 20 6.97 -9.00 4.18
N LYS A 21 6.83 -8.64 5.46
CA LYS A 21 6.03 -9.39 6.44
C LYS A 21 4.52 -9.13 6.39
N ILE A 22 4.10 -7.98 5.85
CA ILE A 22 2.70 -7.50 5.95
C ILE A 22 2.06 -7.23 4.59
N TRP A 23 2.72 -7.57 3.48
CA TRP A 23 2.31 -7.20 2.13
C TRP A 23 0.87 -7.65 1.78
N ASN A 24 0.44 -8.78 2.34
CA ASN A 24 -0.93 -9.27 2.15
C ASN A 24 -1.98 -8.36 2.81
N GLU A 25 -1.64 -7.73 3.93
CA GLU A 25 -2.51 -6.82 4.68
C GLU A 25 -2.41 -5.36 4.21
N VAL A 26 -1.34 -4.99 3.50
CA VAL A 26 -1.12 -3.62 3.00
C VAL A 26 -2.13 -3.29 1.89
N LYS A 27 -3.09 -2.41 2.22
CA LYS A 27 -4.12 -1.86 1.30
C LYS A 27 -3.87 -0.40 0.89
N TYR A 28 -2.86 0.25 1.47
CA TYR A 28 -2.60 1.67 1.31
C TYR A 28 -1.17 1.91 0.80
N CYS A 29 -1.00 2.88 -0.09
CA CYS A 29 0.32 3.19 -0.66
C CYS A 29 1.25 3.92 0.34
N SER A 30 0.69 4.54 1.37
CA SER A 30 1.41 5.35 2.35
C SER A 30 0.63 5.46 3.67
N ASP A 31 1.34 5.78 4.74
CA ASP A 31 0.74 6.04 6.06
C ASP A 31 -0.21 7.24 6.01
N LYS A 32 0.04 8.22 5.14
CA LYS A 32 -0.89 9.33 4.88
C LYS A 32 -2.25 8.82 4.41
N CYS A 33 -2.28 7.91 3.44
CA CYS A 33 -3.52 7.28 2.99
C CYS A 33 -4.13 6.35 4.06
N ARG A 34 -3.34 5.81 4.98
CA ARG A 34 -3.85 5.03 6.10
C ARG A 34 -4.57 5.90 7.15
N ILE A 35 -4.04 7.09 7.41
CA ILE A 35 -4.55 8.04 8.42
C ILE A 35 -5.72 8.87 7.88
N SER A 36 -5.74 9.20 6.60
CA SER A 36 -6.77 10.02 5.94
C SER A 36 -8.14 9.32 5.80
N ARG A 37 -8.42 8.31 6.63
CA ARG A 37 -9.67 7.55 6.63
C ARG A 37 -10.70 8.21 7.54
#